data_AF-A0A1Y2GGX5-F1
#
_entry.id   AF-A0A1Y2GGX5-F1
#
_cell.length_a   1.000
_cell.length_b   1.000
_cell.length_c   1.000
_cell.angle_alpha   90.00
_cell.angle_beta   90.00
_cell.angle_gamma   90.00
#
_symmetry.space_group_name_H-M   'P 1'
#
loop_
_entity.id
_entity.type
_entity.pdbx_description
1 polymer ?
#
loop_
_entity_poly.entity_id
_entity_poly.type
_entity_poly.pdbx_seq_one_letter_code
_entity_poly.pdbx_strand_id
1 'polypeptide(L)'
;MNTGTATGSNEVRVNIKAPPLADPPDNVSTVYDASRFTVTLRRQGGTLAVSIISNSNEWDGNTTYVHKYMHLVPFANPCGYTTIASKTELINSAESATGTIDITKVLHDGMYRFDIVFSTDPKPLMPLKIRCKAHDMMLTFMKDNESANVCFVFETDKNFTKVGLMAHRAVLIKYSKFAELLQSVAAKDTAPPNVVPPASAPSAPGAAISVIREDGGYRALMTISMTECSLAAFSAIVRYIYTGDVQLSVDLSSHAMCISKVVEGQHGLKSLPPGSLCWSPLDTGSPWKLKDVTWEELMLAANLYGITDLQAQCEQAVIKRTKASDAVKTLFEFGSSSDGVREAMLTMIADNMDTLIKDKKDPFELFKTHPSCHDFIMEVMRRRVARA
;
A
#
# COMPACT_ATOMS: atom_id res chain seq x y z
N MET A 1 29.46 -7.36 -25.15
CA MET A 1 28.11 -6.93 -25.57
C MET A 1 27.12 -7.50 -24.56
N ASN A 2 26.67 -6.69 -23.61
CA ASN A 2 25.64 -7.06 -22.65
C ASN A 2 24.39 -6.23 -22.98
N THR A 3 23.40 -6.84 -23.61
CA THR A 3 22.06 -6.27 -23.76
C THR A 3 21.25 -6.63 -22.51
N GLY A 4 21.31 -5.76 -21.50
CA GLY A 4 20.39 -5.83 -20.37
C GLY A 4 19.08 -5.14 -20.76
N THR A 5 18.03 -5.91 -21.04
CA THR A 5 16.67 -5.38 -21.13
C THR A 5 16.18 -5.03 -19.73
N ALA A 6 16.16 -3.74 -19.41
CA ALA A 6 15.54 -3.22 -18.21
C ALA A 6 14.01 -3.22 -18.37
N THR A 7 13.33 -4.13 -17.67
CA THR A 7 11.87 -4.25 -17.62
C THR A 7 11.31 -3.55 -16.36
N GLY A 8 11.61 -2.25 -16.23
CA GLY A 8 11.01 -1.36 -15.25
C GLY A 8 10.41 -0.16 -15.96
N SER A 9 9.16 0.19 -15.65
CA SER A 9 8.58 1.50 -15.96
C SER A 9 9.47 2.56 -15.32
N ASN A 10 10.31 3.20 -16.13
CA ASN A 10 11.25 4.20 -15.64
C ASN A 10 10.58 5.56 -15.66
N GLU A 11 10.42 6.14 -14.47
CA GLU A 11 9.94 7.49 -14.30
C GLU A 11 11.07 8.42 -13.91
N VAL A 12 11.17 9.55 -14.59
CA VAL A 12 12.05 10.66 -14.21
C VAL A 12 11.17 11.77 -13.67
N ARG A 13 11.51 12.31 -12.50
CA ARG A 13 10.69 13.30 -11.82
C ARG A 13 11.46 14.58 -11.55
N VAL A 14 10.84 15.71 -11.86
CA VAL A 14 11.34 17.06 -11.54
C VAL A 14 10.31 17.75 -10.66
N ASN A 15 10.70 18.07 -9.41
CA ASN A 15 9.82 18.78 -8.48
C ASN A 15 9.89 20.29 -8.72
N ILE A 16 8.73 20.90 -8.95
CA ILE A 16 8.63 22.34 -9.19
C ILE A 16 8.09 23.04 -7.94
N LYS A 17 8.85 24.03 -7.47
CA LYS A 17 8.44 24.97 -6.43
C LYS A 17 8.83 26.38 -6.85
N ALA A 18 7.84 27.15 -7.32
CA ALA A 18 8.06 28.49 -7.86
C ALA A 18 7.14 29.53 -7.21
N PRO A 19 7.58 30.78 -7.03
CA PRO A 19 6.69 31.85 -6.62
C PRO A 19 5.67 32.15 -7.74
N PRO A 20 4.50 32.70 -7.41
CA PRO A 20 3.50 33.09 -8.40
C PRO A 20 4.06 34.15 -9.36
N LEU A 21 3.76 33.99 -10.64
CA LEU A 21 4.14 34.96 -11.67
C LEU A 21 3.20 36.18 -11.62
N ALA A 22 3.77 37.37 -11.76
CA ALA A 22 3.03 38.64 -11.78
C ALA A 22 2.07 38.74 -12.98
N ASP A 23 1.01 39.54 -12.82
CA ASP A 23 0.14 40.02 -13.90
C ASP A 23 0.52 41.49 -14.20
N PRO A 24 0.69 41.93 -15.46
CA PRO A 24 0.51 41.22 -16.75
C PRO A 24 1.73 40.36 -17.16
N PRO A 25 1.60 39.46 -18.17
CA PRO A 25 2.58 38.42 -18.43
C PRO A 25 3.78 38.94 -19.22
N ASP A 26 4.79 39.46 -18.52
CA ASP A 26 6.14 39.35 -19.05
C ASP A 26 6.56 37.88 -19.03
N ASN A 27 7.28 37.43 -20.06
CA ASN A 27 7.84 36.08 -20.11
C ASN A 27 8.87 35.92 -18.98
N VAL A 28 8.40 35.59 -17.77
CA VAL A 28 9.28 35.30 -16.63
C VAL A 28 9.67 33.84 -16.72
N SER A 29 10.75 33.57 -17.45
CA SER A 29 11.40 32.27 -17.43
C SER A 29 12.17 32.12 -16.13
N THR A 30 11.57 31.45 -15.14
CA THR A 30 12.31 31.07 -13.94
C THR A 30 12.94 29.70 -14.17
N VAL A 31 14.26 29.67 -14.38
CA VAL A 31 15.04 28.44 -14.56
C VAL A 31 15.18 27.72 -13.22
N TYR A 32 14.70 26.48 -13.15
CA TYR A 32 14.82 25.62 -11.97
C TYR A 32 15.70 24.41 -12.27
N ASP A 33 16.73 24.25 -11.44
CA ASP A 33 17.70 23.14 -11.34
C ASP A 33 18.82 23.05 -12.40
N ALA A 34 19.98 23.64 -12.05
CA ALA A 34 21.08 23.98 -12.95
C ALA A 34 21.95 22.80 -13.46
N SER A 35 21.64 21.54 -13.15
CA SER A 35 22.52 20.42 -13.55
C SER A 35 21.98 19.57 -14.70
N ARG A 36 20.66 19.49 -14.92
CA ARG A 36 20.08 18.55 -15.91
C ARG A 36 18.87 19.05 -16.68
N PHE A 37 18.05 19.93 -16.13
CA PHE A 37 16.83 20.40 -16.81
C PHE A 37 16.67 21.91 -16.69
N THR A 38 16.19 22.54 -17.76
CA THR A 38 15.72 23.93 -17.74
C THR A 38 14.20 23.92 -17.82
N VAL A 39 13.54 24.32 -16.73
CA VAL A 39 12.08 24.50 -16.70
C VAL A 39 11.76 25.97 -16.89
N THR A 40 10.77 26.26 -17.73
CA THR A 40 10.23 27.59 -18.01
C THR A 40 8.74 27.57 -17.71
N LEU A 41 8.29 28.52 -16.90
CA LEU A 41 6.90 28.68 -16.51
C LEU A 41 6.36 29.97 -17.13
N ARG A 42 5.17 29.94 -17.74
CA ARG A 42 4.51 31.12 -18.28
C ARG A 42 3.05 31.14 -17.89
N ARG A 43 2.60 32.22 -17.26
CA ARG A 43 1.19 32.41 -16.93
C ARG A 43 0.40 32.78 -18.19
N GLN A 44 -0.71 32.08 -18.42
CA GLN A 44 -1.63 32.31 -19.54
C GLN A 44 -3.06 32.35 -19.00
N GLY A 45 -3.47 33.50 -18.46
CA GLY A 45 -4.77 33.62 -17.80
C GLY A 45 -4.87 32.71 -16.57
N GLY A 46 -5.82 31.77 -16.61
CA GLY A 46 -6.07 30.79 -15.53
C GLY A 46 -5.15 29.56 -15.56
N THR A 47 -4.25 29.44 -16.54
CA THR A 47 -3.35 28.28 -16.67
C THR A 47 -1.88 28.69 -16.61
N LEU A 48 -1.04 27.72 -16.25
CA LEU A 48 0.40 27.79 -16.27
C LEU A 48 0.91 26.93 -17.42
N ALA A 49 1.50 27.56 -18.43
CA ALA A 49 2.26 26.87 -19.46
C ALA A 49 3.63 26.48 -18.89
N VAL A 50 3.98 25.21 -19.03
CA VAL A 50 5.21 24.60 -18.54
C VAL A 50 5.99 24.11 -19.75
N SER A 51 7.24 24.52 -19.85
CA SER A 51 8.20 24.04 -20.85
C SER A 51 9.42 23.50 -20.13
N ILE A 52 9.91 22.32 -20.51
CA ILE A 52 11.08 21.70 -19.90
C ILE A 52 12.02 21.20 -20.99
N ILE A 53 13.31 21.51 -20.83
CA ILE A 53 14.38 21.15 -21.76
C ILE A 53 15.45 20.39 -20.99
N SER A 54 15.98 19.29 -21.53
CA SER A 54 17.14 18.60 -20.98
C SER A 54 18.43 19.36 -21.34
N ASN A 55 19.27 19.67 -20.36
CA ASN A 55 20.53 20.40 -20.54
C ASN A 55 21.73 19.47 -20.77
N SER A 56 21.60 18.16 -20.52
CA SER A 56 22.72 17.22 -20.61
C SER A 56 22.67 16.44 -21.93
N ASN A 57 23.75 16.56 -22.73
CA ASN A 57 24.06 15.60 -23.80
C ASN A 57 24.62 14.27 -23.22
N GLU A 58 25.01 14.28 -21.94
CA GLU A 58 25.53 13.14 -21.20
C GLU A 58 24.39 12.44 -20.44
N TRP A 59 23.48 11.79 -21.16
CA TRP A 59 22.78 10.66 -20.54
C TRP A 59 23.73 9.47 -20.65
N ASP A 60 24.51 9.25 -19.59
CA ASP A 60 25.53 8.20 -19.53
C ASP A 60 25.00 6.87 -20.08
N GLY A 61 25.65 6.41 -21.16
CA GLY A 61 25.82 5.01 -21.53
C GLY A 61 24.58 4.11 -21.52
N ASN A 62 24.14 3.75 -22.73
CA ASN A 62 23.53 2.45 -23.04
C ASN A 62 22.08 2.19 -22.61
N THR A 63 21.35 3.20 -22.11
CA THR A 63 19.91 3.06 -21.88
C THR A 63 19.11 4.14 -22.59
N THR A 64 18.64 3.82 -23.80
CA THR A 64 17.64 4.59 -24.55
C THR A 64 16.28 4.47 -23.86
N TYR A 65 16.10 5.12 -22.72
CA TYR A 65 14.76 5.27 -22.14
C TYR A 65 14.02 6.37 -22.91
N VAL A 66 13.25 5.93 -23.90
CA VAL A 66 12.34 6.79 -24.65
C VAL A 66 11.11 7.05 -23.79
N HIS A 67 11.15 8.08 -22.95
CA HIS A 67 9.96 8.54 -22.24
C HIS A 67 8.96 9.10 -23.27
N LYS A 68 7.76 8.54 -23.29
CA LYS A 68 6.70 8.85 -24.28
C LYS A 68 5.72 9.90 -23.76
N TYR A 69 5.65 10.07 -22.45
CA TYR A 69 4.65 10.91 -21.80
C TYR A 69 5.31 11.88 -20.82
N MET A 70 4.77 13.09 -20.76
CA MET A 70 5.02 14.05 -19.70
C MET A 70 3.72 14.22 -18.90
N HIS A 71 3.79 14.03 -17.59
CA HIS A 71 2.68 14.26 -16.68
C HIS A 71 2.97 15.49 -15.83
N LEU A 72 2.03 16.45 -15.83
CA LEU A 72 2.05 17.57 -14.88
C LEU A 72 1.15 17.19 -13.72
N VAL A 73 1.74 17.02 -12.54
CA VAL A 73 1.07 16.40 -11.41
C VAL A 73 0.94 17.39 -10.24
N PRO A 74 -0.27 17.87 -9.93
CA PRO A 74 -0.46 18.83 -8.86
C PRO A 74 -0.04 18.28 -7.49
N PHE A 75 0.63 19.10 -6.68
CA PHE A 75 1.02 18.72 -5.32
C PHE A 75 -0.19 18.49 -4.41
N ALA A 76 -1.23 19.32 -4.47
CA ALA A 76 -2.36 19.17 -3.56
C ALA A 76 -3.28 17.99 -3.92
N ASN A 77 -3.31 17.60 -5.21
CA ASN A 77 -4.18 16.55 -5.72
C ASN A 77 -3.45 15.71 -6.78
N PRO A 78 -2.72 14.68 -6.33
CA PRO A 78 -2.02 13.74 -7.20
C PRO A 78 -2.87 13.18 -8.35
N CYS A 79 -4.13 12.85 -8.05
CA CYS A 79 -5.05 12.21 -8.99
C CYS A 79 -5.53 13.15 -10.11
N GLY A 80 -5.32 14.46 -9.98
CA GLY A 80 -5.70 15.47 -10.96
C GLY A 80 -4.65 15.78 -12.03
N TYR A 81 -3.75 14.83 -12.32
CA TYR A 81 -2.65 15.02 -13.26
C TYR A 81 -3.13 15.28 -14.70
N THR A 82 -2.33 16.02 -15.45
CA THR A 82 -2.51 16.22 -16.89
C THR A 82 -1.44 15.43 -17.63
N THR A 83 -1.87 14.47 -18.45
CA THR A 83 -0.96 13.72 -19.33
C THR A 83 -0.84 14.42 -20.67
N ILE A 84 0.40 14.66 -21.08
CA ILE A 84 0.74 15.15 -22.40
C ILE A 84 1.49 14.05 -23.12
N ALA A 85 0.88 13.54 -24.19
CA ALA A 85 1.56 12.63 -25.11
C ALA A 85 2.65 13.40 -25.85
N SER A 86 3.88 12.89 -25.80
CA SER A 86 4.95 13.49 -26.58
C SER A 86 4.84 13.12 -28.05
N LYS A 87 5.14 14.09 -28.93
CA LYS A 87 5.33 13.84 -30.36
C LYS A 87 6.74 13.32 -30.70
N THR A 88 7.70 13.49 -29.79
CA THR A 88 9.12 13.15 -30.00
C THR A 88 9.72 12.54 -28.72
N GLU A 89 10.81 11.79 -28.83
CA GLU A 89 11.55 11.24 -27.68
C GLU A 89 12.10 12.39 -26.81
N LEU A 90 11.41 12.72 -25.70
CA LEU A 90 11.53 14.00 -24.98
C LEU A 90 12.89 14.25 -24.31
N ILE A 91 13.62 13.19 -24.02
CA ILE A 91 14.79 13.27 -23.14
C ILE A 91 16.11 13.23 -23.93
N ASN A 92 16.08 12.75 -25.18
CA ASN A 92 17.27 12.59 -26.03
C ASN A 92 17.38 13.64 -27.14
N SER A 93 16.35 14.47 -27.33
CA SER A 93 16.35 15.55 -28.31
C SER A 93 16.49 16.89 -27.58
N ALA A 94 17.19 17.86 -28.18
CA ALA A 94 17.23 19.24 -27.69
C ALA A 94 15.86 19.95 -27.75
N GLU A 95 14.77 19.20 -27.93
CA GLU A 95 13.41 19.69 -28.05
C GLU A 95 12.79 19.88 -26.67
N SER A 96 12.03 20.97 -26.50
CA SER A 96 11.31 21.24 -25.27
C SER A 96 10.03 20.41 -25.17
N ALA A 97 9.82 19.71 -24.06
CA ALA A 97 8.51 19.18 -23.70
C ALA A 97 7.64 20.34 -23.19
N THR A 98 6.41 20.48 -23.69
CA THR A 98 5.50 21.56 -23.28
C THR A 98 4.14 21.04 -22.84
N GLY A 99 3.50 21.75 -21.92
CA GLY A 99 2.17 21.43 -21.42
C GLY A 99 1.55 22.56 -20.64
N THR A 100 0.29 22.38 -20.24
CA THR A 100 -0.45 23.37 -19.46
C THR A 100 -1.10 22.73 -18.25
N ILE A 101 -1.09 23.42 -17.12
CA ILE A 101 -1.78 23.00 -15.89
C ILE A 101 -2.58 24.16 -15.31
N ASP A 102 -3.72 23.88 -14.72
CA ASP A 102 -4.57 24.88 -14.07
C ASP A 102 -3.87 25.46 -12.83
N ILE A 103 -3.78 26.79 -12.74
CA ILE A 103 -3.12 27.48 -11.63
C ILE A 103 -3.78 27.11 -10.30
N THR A 104 -5.11 26.99 -10.27
CA THR A 104 -5.86 26.66 -9.04
C THR A 104 -5.51 25.29 -8.49
N LYS A 105 -5.02 24.37 -9.34
CA LYS A 105 -4.60 23.02 -8.93
C LYS A 105 -3.19 23.01 -8.37
N VAL A 106 -2.33 23.94 -8.79
CA VAL A 106 -0.89 23.95 -8.42
C VAL A 106 -0.51 25.04 -7.45
N LEU A 107 -1.34 26.05 -7.22
CA LEU A 107 -1.09 27.09 -6.23
C LEU A 107 -1.38 26.56 -4.83
N HIS A 108 -0.31 26.31 -4.05
CA HIS A 108 -0.38 25.80 -2.69
C HIS A 108 0.61 26.55 -1.79
N ASP A 109 0.13 27.05 -0.64
CA ASP A 109 0.89 27.93 0.28
C ASP A 109 1.50 29.16 -0.43
N GLY A 110 0.75 29.78 -1.35
CA GLY A 110 1.23 30.96 -2.08
C GLY A 110 2.37 30.68 -3.06
N MET A 111 2.62 29.42 -3.42
CA MET A 111 3.65 28.99 -4.37
C MET A 111 3.04 28.03 -5.40
N TYR A 112 3.52 28.03 -6.64
CA TYR A 112 3.25 26.96 -7.58
C TYR A 112 4.03 25.71 -7.18
N ARG A 113 3.31 24.60 -6.95
CA ARG A 113 3.83 23.30 -6.52
C ARG A 113 3.23 22.16 -7.34
N PHE A 114 4.07 21.48 -8.09
CA PHE A 114 3.71 20.30 -8.89
C PHE A 114 4.95 19.50 -9.28
N ASP A 115 4.76 18.25 -9.68
CA ASP A 115 5.81 17.41 -10.25
C ASP A 115 5.66 17.35 -11.78
N ILE A 116 6.78 17.37 -12.49
CA ILE A 116 6.87 16.96 -13.90
C ILE A 116 7.39 15.53 -13.90
N VAL A 117 6.59 14.58 -14.40
CA VAL A 117 6.96 13.16 -14.46
C VAL A 117 7.06 12.73 -15.92
N PHE A 118 8.23 12.27 -16.33
CA PHE A 118 8.41 11.62 -17.63
C PHE A 118 8.26 10.12 -17.47
N SER A 119 7.41 9.49 -18.27
CA SER A 119 7.12 8.05 -18.18
C SER A 119 7.11 7.39 -19.56
N THR A 120 7.41 6.09 -19.57
CA THR A 120 7.15 5.21 -20.72
C THR A 120 5.68 4.84 -20.85
N ASP A 121 4.91 4.99 -19.76
CA ASP A 121 3.51 4.58 -19.65
C ASP A 121 2.55 5.79 -19.66
N PRO A 122 1.33 5.64 -20.21
CA PRO A 122 0.35 6.73 -20.31
C PRO A 122 -0.24 7.15 -18.96
N LYS A 123 -0.01 6.35 -17.92
CA LYS A 123 -0.42 6.63 -16.55
C LYS A 123 0.84 6.66 -15.67
N PRO A 124 1.06 7.72 -14.88
CA PRO A 124 2.16 7.73 -13.93
C PRO A 124 1.93 6.65 -12.87
N LEU A 125 3.02 6.03 -12.41
CA LEU A 125 3.04 5.12 -11.27
C LEU A 125 2.66 5.91 -10.01
N MET A 126 1.38 5.84 -9.65
CA MET A 126 0.88 6.23 -8.34
C MET A 126 1.27 5.16 -7.30
N PRO A 127 1.52 5.54 -6.03
CA PRO A 127 1.20 6.83 -5.43
C PRO A 127 2.32 7.87 -5.56
N LEU A 128 1.94 9.13 -5.79
CA LEU A 128 2.83 10.25 -5.46
C LEU A 128 3.06 10.24 -3.95
N LYS A 129 4.27 9.89 -3.53
CA LYS A 129 4.71 10.08 -2.15
C LYS A 129 4.90 11.56 -1.87
N ILE A 130 3.80 12.28 -1.70
CA ILE A 130 3.84 13.58 -1.05
C ILE A 130 3.93 13.26 0.43
N ARG A 131 5.14 13.38 1.00
CA ARG A 131 5.30 13.54 2.44
C ARG A 131 4.64 14.86 2.83
N CYS A 132 3.32 14.85 2.96
CA CYS A 132 2.59 15.94 3.57
C CYS A 132 2.87 15.87 5.07
N LYS A 133 2.86 17.02 5.77
CA LYS A 133 2.98 17.03 7.24
C LYS A 133 1.99 16.08 7.91
N ALA A 134 0.84 15.82 7.28
CA ALA A 134 -0.14 14.85 7.76
C ALA A 134 0.38 13.40 7.76
N HIS A 135 1.22 13.00 6.80
CA HIS A 135 1.85 11.68 6.78
C HIS A 135 2.78 11.48 7.98
N ASP A 136 3.68 12.46 8.22
CA ASP A 136 4.60 12.42 9.36
C ASP A 136 3.82 12.46 10.69
N MET A 137 2.75 13.27 10.79
CA MET A 137 1.87 13.28 11.95
C MET A 137 1.18 11.93 12.18
N MET A 138 0.72 11.25 11.12
CA MET A 138 0.09 9.93 11.25
C MET A 138 1.09 8.87 11.72
N LEU A 139 2.36 8.95 11.29
CA LEU A 139 3.42 8.09 11.83
C LEU A 139 3.66 8.34 13.33
N THR A 140 3.65 9.60 13.77
CA THR A 140 3.71 9.94 15.19
C THR A 140 2.48 9.40 15.93
N PHE A 141 1.29 9.56 15.36
CA PHE A 141 0.04 9.09 15.95
C PHE A 141 0.00 7.57 16.06
N MET A 142 0.55 6.83 15.10
CA MET A 142 0.68 5.36 15.16
C MET A 142 1.54 4.85 16.33
N LYS A 143 2.45 5.70 16.84
CA LYS A 143 3.28 5.45 18.02
C LYS A 143 2.67 5.94 19.32
N ASP A 144 1.57 6.70 19.25
CA ASP A 144 0.98 7.36 20.41
C ASP A 144 0.09 6.39 21.19
N ASN A 145 0.62 5.91 22.31
CA ASN A 145 -0.11 5.02 23.22
C ASN A 145 -1.21 5.76 23.99
N GLU A 146 -1.00 7.05 24.29
CA GLU A 146 -1.87 7.85 25.17
C GLU A 146 -3.22 8.16 24.52
N SER A 147 -3.27 8.15 23.18
CA SER A 147 -4.52 8.36 22.42
C SER A 147 -5.08 7.09 21.76
N ALA A 148 -4.31 5.99 21.68
CA ALA A 148 -4.77 4.70 21.16
C ALA A 148 -5.87 3.99 22.00
N ASN A 149 -7.07 3.83 21.45
CA ASN A 149 -8.26 3.37 22.16
C ASN A 149 -8.80 1.99 21.71
N VAL A 150 -8.02 1.26 20.93
CA VAL A 150 -8.25 -0.18 20.64
C VAL A 150 -6.92 -0.92 20.67
N CYS A 151 -6.93 -2.17 21.11
CA CYS A 151 -5.80 -3.08 21.17
C CYS A 151 -6.16 -4.43 20.52
N PHE A 152 -5.36 -4.84 19.55
CA PHE A 152 -5.46 -6.11 18.86
C PHE A 152 -4.45 -7.09 19.46
N VAL A 153 -4.93 -8.13 20.13
CA VAL A 153 -4.12 -9.07 20.89
C VAL A 153 -3.86 -10.32 20.07
N PHE A 154 -2.58 -10.65 19.89
CA PHE A 154 -2.11 -11.84 19.21
C PHE A 154 -1.67 -12.86 20.26
N GLU A 155 -2.46 -13.92 20.43
CA GLU A 155 -2.22 -14.94 21.46
C GLU A 155 -1.02 -15.81 21.13
N THR A 156 -0.89 -16.18 19.85
CA THR A 156 0.17 -17.05 19.35
C THR A 156 0.79 -16.50 18.07
N ASP A 157 1.81 -15.66 18.19
CA ASP A 157 2.74 -15.41 17.07
C ASP A 157 4.05 -16.19 17.34
N LYS A 158 4.70 -16.69 16.29
CA LYS A 158 5.82 -17.66 16.38
C LYS A 158 6.95 -17.16 17.30
N ASN A 159 7.15 -15.86 17.35
CA ASN A 159 8.22 -15.22 18.12
C ASN A 159 7.69 -14.40 19.32
N PHE A 160 6.37 -14.18 19.39
CA PHE A 160 5.76 -13.26 20.33
C PHE A 160 4.42 -13.83 20.82
N THR A 161 4.32 -14.13 22.11
CA THR A 161 3.06 -14.57 22.73
C THR A 161 2.44 -13.44 23.52
N LYS A 162 1.11 -13.33 23.47
CA LYS A 162 0.33 -12.32 24.22
C LYS A 162 0.79 -10.87 23.94
N VAL A 163 1.04 -10.54 22.68
CA VAL A 163 1.40 -9.17 22.27
C VAL A 163 0.18 -8.44 21.74
N GLY A 164 -0.03 -7.21 22.20
CA GLY A 164 -1.08 -6.31 21.74
C GLY A 164 -0.52 -5.24 20.82
N LEU A 165 -1.17 -5.02 19.68
CA LEU A 165 -0.93 -3.87 18.81
C LEU A 165 -2.03 -2.84 19.05
N MET A 166 -1.66 -1.65 19.50
CA MET A 166 -2.60 -0.58 19.80
C MET A 166 -2.85 0.30 18.57
N ALA A 167 -4.07 0.81 18.44
CA ALA A 167 -4.47 1.66 17.35
C ALA A 167 -5.62 2.61 17.75
N HIS A 168 -6.03 3.45 16.80
CA HIS A 168 -7.05 4.47 16.95
C HIS A 168 -8.31 4.06 16.19
N ARG A 169 -9.41 3.85 16.90
CA ARG A 169 -10.72 3.55 16.31
C ARG A 169 -11.11 4.59 15.25
N ALA A 170 -10.88 5.87 15.53
CA ALA A 170 -11.19 6.97 14.62
C ALA A 170 -10.48 6.89 13.26
N VAL A 171 -9.32 6.22 13.19
CA VAL A 171 -8.60 5.98 11.93
C VAL A 171 -9.17 4.74 11.25
N LEU A 172 -9.36 3.65 12.00
CA LEU A 172 -9.79 2.35 11.47
C LEU A 172 -11.23 2.35 10.94
N ILE A 173 -12.16 3.11 11.55
CA ILE A 173 -13.57 3.16 11.13
C ILE A 173 -13.80 3.67 9.70
N LYS A 174 -12.77 4.25 9.05
CA LYS A 174 -12.83 4.64 7.65
C LYS A 174 -12.97 3.42 6.72
N TYR A 175 -12.63 2.23 7.20
CA TYR A 175 -12.73 0.97 6.49
C TYR A 175 -13.92 0.17 7.02
N SER A 176 -14.82 -0.23 6.13
CA SER A 176 -16.12 -0.82 6.50
C SER A 176 -15.99 -2.06 7.39
N LYS A 177 -15.07 -2.97 7.08
CA LYS A 177 -14.86 -4.18 7.90
C LYS A 177 -14.35 -3.87 9.29
N PHE A 178 -13.48 -2.89 9.45
CA PHE A 178 -13.07 -2.43 10.78
C PHE A 178 -14.22 -1.72 11.50
N ALA A 179 -15.05 -0.94 10.81
CA ALA A 179 -16.24 -0.34 11.41
C ALA A 179 -17.22 -1.41 11.92
N GLU A 180 -17.52 -2.42 11.10
CA GLU A 180 -18.35 -3.59 11.44
C GLU A 180 -17.77 -4.34 12.65
N LEU A 181 -16.46 -4.64 12.61
CA LEU A 181 -15.75 -5.29 13.71
C LEU A 181 -15.90 -4.48 15.00
N LEU A 182 -15.51 -3.21 15.00
CA LEU A 182 -15.54 -2.33 16.17
C LEU A 182 -16.97 -2.12 16.72
N GLN A 183 -17.98 -2.05 15.85
CA GLN A 183 -19.38 -1.97 16.26
C GLN A 183 -19.88 -3.27 16.88
N SER A 184 -19.52 -4.42 16.31
CA SER A 184 -19.91 -5.73 16.84
C SER A 184 -19.37 -5.95 18.26
N VAL A 185 -18.15 -5.48 18.55
CA VAL A 185 -17.57 -5.53 19.89
C VAL A 185 -18.33 -4.61 20.84
N ALA A 186 -18.58 -3.35 20.44
CA ALA A 186 -19.32 -2.41 21.27
C ALA A 186 -20.75 -2.89 21.59
N ALA A 187 -21.41 -3.58 20.66
CA ALA A 187 -22.76 -4.10 20.86
C ALA A 187 -22.81 -5.28 21.86
N LYS A 188 -21.79 -6.16 21.85
CA LYS A 188 -21.70 -7.31 22.78
C LYS A 188 -21.63 -6.88 24.25
N ASP A 189 -21.00 -5.74 24.54
CA ASP A 189 -20.91 -5.22 25.91
C ASP A 189 -22.18 -4.53 26.41
N THR A 190 -23.08 -4.13 25.51
CA THR A 190 -24.39 -3.56 25.87
C THR A 190 -25.51 -4.59 26.02
N ALA A 191 -25.24 -5.86 25.67
CA ALA A 191 -26.24 -6.93 25.77
C ALA A 191 -26.38 -7.42 27.23
N PRO A 192 -27.61 -7.60 27.74
CA PRO A 192 -27.82 -8.15 29.08
C PRO A 192 -27.28 -9.59 29.17
N PRO A 193 -26.69 -10.00 30.31
CA PRO A 193 -25.87 -11.23 30.45
C PRO A 193 -26.60 -12.57 30.26
N ASN A 194 -27.88 -12.58 29.87
CA ASN A 194 -28.74 -13.77 29.89
C ASN A 194 -29.27 -14.23 28.51
N VAL A 195 -28.75 -13.70 27.40
CA VAL A 195 -29.13 -14.21 26.06
C VAL A 195 -28.10 -15.24 25.61
N VAL A 196 -28.39 -16.51 25.84
CA VAL A 196 -27.61 -17.64 25.31
C VAL A 196 -27.63 -17.57 23.77
N PRO A 197 -26.49 -17.44 23.08
CA PRO A 197 -26.48 -17.43 21.63
C PRO A 197 -26.86 -18.80 21.07
N PRO A 198 -27.61 -18.90 19.97
CA PRO A 198 -27.88 -20.17 19.31
C PRO A 198 -26.57 -20.82 18.84
N ALA A 199 -26.42 -22.11 19.12
CA ALA A 199 -25.18 -22.90 19.06
C ALA A 199 -24.63 -23.21 17.65
N SER A 200 -24.75 -22.30 16.67
CA SER A 200 -24.36 -22.57 15.27
C SER A 200 -23.66 -21.41 14.55
N ALA A 201 -23.16 -20.40 15.27
CA ALA A 201 -22.31 -19.38 14.66
C ALA A 201 -20.82 -19.82 14.67
N PRO A 202 -20.08 -19.69 13.55
CA PRO A 202 -18.63 -19.86 13.57
C PRO A 202 -18.02 -18.89 14.58
N SER A 203 -17.01 -19.37 15.32
CA SER A 203 -16.35 -18.68 16.42
C SER A 203 -15.84 -17.29 15.99
N ALA A 204 -16.63 -16.25 16.23
CA ALA A 204 -16.20 -14.88 16.02
C ALA A 204 -14.98 -14.59 16.91
N PRO A 205 -14.04 -13.72 16.48
CA PRO A 205 -12.90 -13.32 17.31
C PRO A 205 -13.37 -12.90 18.71
N GLY A 206 -12.69 -13.45 19.72
CA GLY A 206 -12.97 -13.14 21.12
C GLY A 206 -12.66 -11.67 21.39
N ALA A 207 -13.67 -10.85 21.66
CA ALA A 207 -13.52 -9.43 21.85
C ALA A 207 -14.18 -9.01 23.16
N ALA A 208 -13.51 -8.11 23.90
CA ALA A 208 -13.95 -7.62 25.19
C ALA A 208 -13.50 -6.17 25.38
N ILE A 209 -14.37 -5.29 25.88
CA ILE A 209 -13.94 -3.96 26.35
C ILE A 209 -13.31 -4.10 27.74
N SER A 210 -12.06 -3.69 27.86
CA SER A 210 -11.32 -3.66 29.12
C SER A 210 -11.19 -2.22 29.59
N VAL A 211 -11.63 -1.91 30.81
CA VAL A 211 -11.39 -0.60 31.41
C VAL A 211 -10.02 -0.63 32.10
N ILE A 212 -9.07 0.13 31.57
CA ILE A 212 -7.75 0.29 32.18
C ILE A 212 -7.81 1.51 33.12
N ARG A 213 -7.30 1.33 34.34
CA ARG A 213 -7.18 2.39 35.33
C ARG A 213 -5.75 2.92 35.30
N GLU A 214 -5.59 4.18 34.91
CA GLU A 214 -4.31 4.89 35.01
C GLU A 214 -4.44 6.00 36.07
N ASP A 215 -3.33 6.36 36.72
CA ASP A 215 -3.28 7.35 37.78
C ASP A 215 -3.73 8.72 37.26
N GLY A 216 -5.04 9.00 37.38
CA GLY A 216 -5.68 10.22 36.88
C GLY A 216 -7.02 10.01 36.15
N GLY A 217 -7.41 8.77 35.81
CA GLY A 217 -8.70 8.51 35.16
C GLY A 217 -8.94 7.07 34.70
N TYR A 218 -10.18 6.76 34.35
CA TYR A 218 -10.54 5.49 33.69
C TYR A 218 -10.45 5.66 32.19
N ARG A 219 -9.66 4.81 31.52
CA ARG A 219 -9.59 4.75 30.07
C ARG A 219 -10.20 3.45 29.59
N ALA A 220 -11.30 3.53 28.85
CA ALA A 220 -11.89 2.37 28.19
C ALA A 220 -11.02 1.98 26.99
N LEU A 221 -10.35 0.83 27.06
CA LEU A 221 -9.61 0.23 25.96
C LEU A 221 -10.41 -0.94 25.38
N MET A 222 -10.73 -0.89 24.09
CA MET A 222 -11.35 -2.01 23.42
C MET A 222 -10.29 -3.06 23.09
N THR A 223 -10.46 -4.31 23.52
CA THR A 223 -9.51 -5.39 23.25
C THR A 223 -10.12 -6.41 22.28
N ILE A 224 -9.39 -6.77 21.23
CA ILE A 224 -9.84 -7.70 20.19
C ILE A 224 -8.79 -8.78 20.03
N SER A 225 -9.15 -10.05 20.28
CA SER A 225 -8.24 -11.18 20.03
C SER A 225 -8.17 -11.50 18.53
N MET A 226 -6.96 -11.72 18.05
CA MET A 226 -6.62 -11.91 16.64
C MET A 226 -6.11 -13.33 16.39
N THR A 227 -6.85 -14.06 15.57
CA THR A 227 -6.51 -15.45 15.18
C THR A 227 -6.36 -15.64 13.67
N GLU A 228 -6.94 -14.74 12.87
CA GLU A 228 -7.06 -14.90 11.42
C GLU A 228 -5.88 -14.31 10.63
N CYS A 229 -5.05 -13.48 11.28
CA CYS A 229 -3.94 -12.77 10.65
C CYS A 229 -2.70 -12.79 11.56
N SER A 230 -1.52 -12.93 10.97
CA SER A 230 -0.26 -12.80 11.72
C SER A 230 -0.04 -11.36 12.19
N LEU A 231 0.75 -11.18 13.25
CA LEU A 231 1.09 -9.84 13.74
C LEU A 231 1.80 -9.03 12.66
N ALA A 232 2.67 -9.66 11.86
CA ALA A 232 3.41 -9.01 10.79
C ALA A 232 2.47 -8.45 9.70
N ALA A 233 1.60 -9.29 9.15
CA ALA A 233 0.67 -8.87 8.09
C ALA A 233 -0.31 -7.81 8.60
N PHE A 234 -0.81 -7.96 9.84
CA PHE A 234 -1.70 -6.98 10.44
C PHE A 234 -1.00 -5.64 10.70
N SER A 235 0.26 -5.65 11.15
CA SER A 235 1.05 -4.43 11.35
C SER A 235 1.29 -3.69 10.04
N ALA A 236 1.52 -4.42 8.94
CA ALA A 236 1.64 -3.85 7.60
C ALA A 236 0.33 -3.20 7.14
N ILE A 237 -0.83 -3.84 7.40
CA ILE A 237 -2.15 -3.25 7.15
C ILE A 237 -2.34 -1.97 7.94
N VAL A 238 -2.10 -1.99 9.25
CA VAL A 238 -2.28 -0.82 10.10
C VAL A 238 -1.38 0.32 9.63
N ARG A 239 -0.13 0.02 9.27
CA ARG A 239 0.78 1.04 8.71
C ARG A 239 0.23 1.63 7.42
N TYR A 240 -0.27 0.81 6.50
CA TYR A 240 -0.90 1.27 5.26
C TYR A 240 -2.11 2.18 5.56
N ILE A 241 -2.97 1.81 6.50
CA ILE A 241 -4.14 2.62 6.88
C ILE A 241 -3.74 4.02 7.37
N TYR A 242 -2.64 4.13 8.12
CA TYR A 242 -2.19 5.42 8.66
C TYR A 242 -1.46 6.26 7.62
N THR A 243 -0.67 5.62 6.76
CA THR A 243 0.33 6.32 5.95
C THR A 243 0.07 6.26 4.45
N GLY A 244 -0.75 5.33 3.99
CA GLY A 244 -0.91 4.96 2.58
C GLY A 244 0.30 4.26 1.98
N ASP A 245 1.36 4.00 2.76
CA ASP A 245 2.57 3.35 2.27
C ASP A 245 2.52 1.84 2.53
N VAL A 246 2.80 1.07 1.48
CA VAL A 246 3.06 -0.36 1.61
C VAL A 246 4.50 -0.58 2.03
N GLN A 247 4.69 -1.23 3.18
CA GLN A 247 5.99 -1.66 3.66
C GLN A 247 5.94 -3.13 4.08
N LEU A 248 6.65 -3.96 3.32
CA LEU A 248 6.71 -5.40 3.56
C LEU A 248 7.65 -5.79 4.70
N SER A 249 8.72 -5.00 4.91
CA SER A 249 9.61 -5.21 6.06
C SER A 249 9.05 -4.52 7.29
N VAL A 250 8.53 -5.33 8.21
CA VAL A 250 7.78 -4.85 9.38
C VAL A 250 8.73 -4.67 10.56
N ASP A 251 8.80 -3.44 11.05
CA ASP A 251 9.45 -3.09 12.31
C ASP A 251 8.41 -2.44 13.23
N LEU A 252 8.13 -3.11 14.36
CA LEU A 252 7.13 -2.63 15.31
C LEU A 252 7.64 -1.44 16.14
N SER A 253 8.89 -1.01 15.97
CA SER A 253 9.38 0.28 16.51
C SER A 253 8.55 1.47 16.02
N SER A 254 7.79 1.29 14.93
CA SER A 254 6.86 2.27 14.40
C SER A 254 5.45 2.22 14.98
N HIS A 255 5.15 1.27 15.86
CA HIS A 255 3.81 1.01 16.37
C HIS A 255 3.73 1.14 17.89
N ALA A 256 2.56 1.54 18.36
CA ALA A 256 2.13 1.43 19.73
C ALA A 256 1.90 -0.06 20.08
N MET A 257 2.72 -0.64 20.97
CA MET A 257 2.71 -2.07 21.30
C MET A 257 2.54 -2.30 22.80
N CYS A 258 1.74 -3.26 23.25
CA CYS A 258 1.69 -3.63 24.67
C CYS A 258 2.01 -5.12 24.88
N ILE A 259 2.78 -5.42 25.93
CA ILE A 259 3.02 -6.81 26.36
C ILE A 259 1.93 -7.16 27.36
N SER A 260 1.08 -8.13 27.01
CA SER A 260 -0.14 -8.38 27.77
C SER A 260 0.13 -9.20 29.03
N LYS A 261 0.39 -8.50 30.15
CA LYS A 261 -0.10 -8.93 31.48
C LYS A 261 -1.58 -8.58 31.70
N VAL A 262 -2.20 -7.88 30.75
CA VAL A 262 -3.61 -7.47 30.75
C VAL A 262 -4.55 -8.69 30.59
N VAL A 263 -4.10 -9.77 29.94
CA VAL A 263 -4.91 -10.98 29.66
C VAL A 263 -5.01 -11.94 30.86
N GLU A 264 -4.13 -11.89 31.86
CA GLU A 264 -4.24 -12.75 33.05
C GLU A 264 -5.34 -12.31 34.04
N GLY A 265 -5.90 -11.11 33.87
CA GLY A 265 -6.99 -10.58 34.71
C GLY A 265 -8.38 -11.14 34.41
N GLN A 266 -8.58 -11.90 33.33
CA GLN A 266 -9.91 -12.43 32.98
C GLN A 266 -10.45 -13.51 33.95
N HIS A 267 -9.63 -14.00 34.89
CA HIS A 267 -10.08 -14.87 35.99
C HIS A 267 -10.00 -14.24 37.39
N GLY A 268 -9.71 -12.94 37.50
CA GLY A 268 -9.65 -12.30 38.80
C GLY A 268 -9.50 -10.80 38.69
N LEU A 269 -10.54 -10.09 39.13
CA LEU A 269 -10.50 -8.67 39.48
C LEU A 269 -9.44 -8.45 40.57
N LYS A 270 -8.18 -8.26 40.18
CA LYS A 270 -7.19 -7.54 40.99
C LYS A 270 -6.51 -6.52 40.10
N SER A 271 -6.72 -5.27 40.47
CA SER A 271 -6.04 -4.07 40.00
C SER A 271 -4.60 -4.35 39.60
N LEU A 272 -4.29 -4.19 38.32
CA LEU A 272 -2.91 -4.02 37.88
C LEU A 272 -2.36 -2.74 38.55
N PRO A 273 -1.13 -2.75 39.08
CA PRO A 273 -0.50 -1.54 39.57
C PRO A 273 -0.26 -0.57 38.39
N PRO A 274 -0.44 0.74 38.61
CA PRO A 274 -0.09 1.74 37.62
C PRO A 274 1.41 1.61 37.31
N GLY A 275 1.76 1.41 36.04
CA GLY A 275 3.14 1.13 35.60
C GLY A 275 3.46 -0.32 35.22
N SER A 276 2.48 -1.22 35.16
CA SER A 276 2.69 -2.62 34.71
C SER A 276 2.89 -2.81 33.19
N LEU A 277 2.79 -1.76 32.38
CA LEU A 277 3.21 -1.80 30.97
C LEU A 277 4.73 -1.71 30.95
N CYS A 278 5.42 -2.85 30.99
CA CYS A 278 6.88 -2.87 30.90
C CYS A 278 7.29 -2.63 29.44
N TRP A 279 7.78 -1.43 29.16
CA TRP A 279 8.31 -0.98 27.87
C TRP A 279 9.83 -1.17 27.85
N SER A 280 10.38 -1.87 26.85
CA SER A 280 11.83 -1.90 26.67
C SER A 280 12.29 -0.70 25.81
N PRO A 281 13.37 0.03 26.19
CA PRO A 281 13.85 1.20 25.45
C PRO A 281 14.31 0.88 24.02
N LEU A 282 14.14 1.86 23.13
CA LEU A 282 14.17 1.77 21.66
C LEU A 282 15.58 1.83 21.00
N ASP A 283 16.68 1.61 21.72
CA ASP A 283 18.03 1.81 21.16
C ASP A 283 18.92 0.57 21.32
N THR A 284 18.73 -0.40 20.42
CA THR A 284 19.72 -1.40 19.96
C THR A 284 19.00 -2.29 18.93
N GLY A 285 19.68 -2.77 17.89
CA GLY A 285 19.10 -3.42 16.69
C GLY A 285 17.75 -4.11 16.92
N SER A 286 16.70 -3.59 16.26
CA SER A 286 15.30 -3.74 16.69
C SER A 286 14.94 -5.19 17.06
N PRO A 287 14.75 -5.52 18.36
CA PRO A 287 14.22 -6.83 18.78
C PRO A 287 12.77 -7.04 18.31
N TRP A 288 12.19 -6.04 17.66
CA TRP A 288 10.82 -5.98 17.17
C TRP A 288 10.71 -6.08 15.64
N LYS A 289 11.80 -6.43 14.95
CA LYS A 289 11.74 -6.75 13.54
C LYS A 289 11.05 -8.11 13.36
N LEU A 290 9.94 -8.11 12.63
CA LEU A 290 9.20 -9.33 12.32
C LEU A 290 9.71 -9.97 11.02
N LYS A 291 9.20 -11.17 10.72
CA LYS A 291 9.34 -11.76 9.38
C LYS A 291 8.77 -10.77 8.36
N ASP A 292 9.51 -10.57 7.26
CA ASP A 292 9.01 -9.78 6.14
C ASP A 292 7.71 -10.41 5.60
N VAL A 293 6.72 -9.55 5.36
CA VAL A 293 5.41 -9.92 4.84
C VAL A 293 5.52 -10.08 3.33
N THR A 294 4.98 -11.17 2.77
CA THR A 294 4.94 -11.33 1.31
C THR A 294 3.78 -10.54 0.70
N TRP A 295 3.82 -10.27 -0.60
CA TRP A 295 2.70 -9.57 -1.27
C TRP A 295 1.41 -10.38 -1.19
N GLU A 296 1.53 -11.69 -1.22
CA GLU A 296 0.43 -12.64 -1.12
C GLU A 296 -0.18 -12.65 0.29
N GLU A 297 0.67 -12.69 1.34
CA GLU A 297 0.22 -12.57 2.74
C GLU A 297 -0.52 -11.24 2.96
N LEU A 298 0.02 -10.14 2.43
CA LEU A 298 -0.61 -8.82 2.55
C LEU A 298 -1.90 -8.71 1.74
N MET A 299 -1.97 -9.31 0.55
CA MET A 299 -3.16 -9.35 -0.29
C MET A 299 -4.31 -10.08 0.40
N LEU A 300 -4.03 -11.26 0.96
CA LEU A 300 -5.03 -12.05 1.69
C LEU A 300 -5.55 -11.29 2.91
N ALA A 301 -4.64 -10.66 3.66
CA ALA A 301 -5.02 -9.87 4.82
C ALA A 301 -5.81 -8.61 4.41
N ALA A 302 -5.43 -7.91 3.34
CA ALA A 302 -6.16 -6.76 2.83
C ALA A 302 -7.59 -7.14 2.40
N ASN A 303 -7.75 -8.29 1.74
CA ASN A 303 -9.06 -8.83 1.40
C ASN A 303 -9.90 -9.15 2.65
N LEU A 304 -9.30 -9.80 3.66
CA LEU A 304 -9.95 -10.11 4.93
C LEU A 304 -10.53 -8.87 5.62
N TYR A 305 -9.80 -7.76 5.60
CA TYR A 305 -10.23 -6.48 6.19
C TYR A 305 -10.88 -5.51 5.19
N GLY A 306 -11.19 -5.95 3.97
CA GLY A 306 -11.91 -5.14 2.98
C GLY A 306 -11.18 -3.87 2.53
N ILE A 307 -9.84 -3.88 2.50
CA ILE A 307 -9.00 -2.76 2.06
C ILE A 307 -8.73 -2.92 0.56
N THR A 308 -9.71 -2.55 -0.26
CA THR A 308 -9.76 -2.89 -1.69
C THR A 308 -8.64 -2.24 -2.51
N ASP A 309 -8.23 -1.03 -2.16
CA ASP A 309 -7.13 -0.30 -2.82
C ASP A 309 -5.76 -0.94 -2.53
N LEU A 310 -5.52 -1.37 -1.29
CA LEU A 310 -4.33 -2.14 -0.93
C LEU A 310 -4.33 -3.50 -1.61
N GLN A 311 -5.47 -4.20 -1.59
CA GLN A 311 -5.63 -5.49 -2.25
C GLN A 311 -5.26 -5.37 -3.73
N ALA A 312 -5.82 -4.40 -4.47
CA ALA A 312 -5.52 -4.20 -5.88
C ALA A 312 -4.03 -3.91 -6.14
N GLN A 313 -3.37 -3.14 -5.27
CA GLN A 313 -1.92 -2.92 -5.35
C GLN A 313 -1.13 -4.21 -5.14
N CYS A 314 -1.50 -5.03 -4.15
CA CYS A 314 -0.86 -6.30 -3.90
C CYS A 314 -1.10 -7.29 -5.04
N GLU A 315 -2.30 -7.36 -5.60
CA GLU A 315 -2.64 -8.20 -6.76
C GLU A 315 -1.74 -7.88 -7.95
N GLN A 316 -1.57 -6.59 -8.28
CA GLN A 316 -0.67 -6.17 -9.36
C GLN A 316 0.78 -6.56 -9.07
N ALA A 317 1.23 -6.42 -7.82
CA ALA A 317 2.59 -6.80 -7.43
C ALA A 317 2.82 -8.32 -7.52
N VAL A 318 1.84 -9.13 -7.12
CA VAL A 318 1.87 -10.60 -7.27
C VAL A 318 1.94 -10.95 -8.75
N ILE A 319 1.00 -10.46 -9.56
CA ILE A 319 0.93 -10.73 -11.01
C ILE A 319 2.25 -10.38 -11.71
N LYS A 320 2.82 -9.21 -11.40
CA LYS A 320 4.07 -8.73 -12.02
C LYS A 320 5.29 -9.57 -11.63
N ARG A 321 5.28 -10.17 -10.44
CA ARG A 321 6.40 -10.97 -9.92
C ARG A 321 6.31 -12.44 -10.30
N THR A 322 5.11 -12.95 -10.55
CA THR A 322 4.91 -14.35 -10.95
C THR A 322 5.53 -14.61 -12.32
N LYS A 323 6.40 -15.60 -12.36
CA LYS A 323 6.95 -16.14 -13.61
C LYS A 323 6.00 -17.18 -14.19
N ALA A 324 6.08 -17.41 -15.50
CA ALA A 324 5.29 -18.45 -16.15
C ALA A 324 5.43 -19.82 -15.44
N SER A 325 6.65 -20.20 -15.03
CA SER A 325 6.93 -21.44 -14.29
C SER A 325 6.18 -21.58 -12.97
N ASP A 326 5.85 -20.46 -12.33
CA ASP A 326 5.22 -20.43 -11.01
C ASP A 326 3.70 -20.17 -11.11
N ALA A 327 3.20 -19.82 -12.30
CA ALA A 327 1.82 -19.37 -12.51
C ALA A 327 0.76 -20.38 -12.08
N VAL A 328 1.01 -21.68 -12.31
CA VAL A 328 0.09 -22.75 -11.85
C VAL A 328 0.02 -22.77 -10.33
N LYS A 329 1.17 -22.74 -9.65
CA LYS A 329 1.20 -22.71 -8.19
C LYS A 329 0.48 -21.48 -7.64
N THR A 330 0.77 -20.29 -8.18
CA THR A 330 0.09 -19.04 -7.79
C THR A 330 -1.42 -19.10 -8.02
N LEU A 331 -1.89 -19.70 -9.12
CA LEU A 331 -3.31 -19.89 -9.40
C LEU A 331 -4.00 -20.72 -8.32
N PHE A 332 -3.42 -21.84 -7.92
CA PHE A 332 -4.02 -22.70 -6.89
C PHE A 332 -3.93 -22.10 -5.49
N GLU A 333 -2.84 -21.41 -5.16
CA GLU A 333 -2.65 -20.82 -3.83
C GLU A 333 -3.51 -19.57 -3.63
N PHE A 334 -3.72 -18.74 -4.67
CA PHE A 334 -4.32 -17.41 -4.50
C PHE A 334 -5.48 -17.10 -5.45
N GLY A 335 -5.70 -17.89 -6.50
CA GLY A 335 -6.74 -17.64 -7.50
C GLY A 335 -8.17 -17.81 -6.97
N SER A 336 -8.36 -18.51 -5.86
CA SER A 336 -9.67 -18.56 -5.17
C SER A 336 -9.97 -17.29 -4.37
N SER A 337 -8.93 -16.54 -3.98
CA SER A 337 -9.02 -15.38 -3.09
C SER A 337 -8.97 -14.05 -3.84
N SER A 338 -8.55 -14.05 -5.11
CA SER A 338 -8.50 -12.88 -5.98
C SER A 338 -8.84 -13.24 -7.41
N ASP A 339 -9.95 -12.70 -7.91
CA ASP A 339 -10.33 -12.84 -9.32
C ASP A 339 -9.28 -12.23 -10.25
N GLY A 340 -8.67 -11.10 -9.87
CA GLY A 340 -7.62 -10.46 -10.65
C GLY A 340 -6.39 -11.37 -10.85
N VAL A 341 -5.92 -12.00 -9.77
CA VAL A 341 -4.83 -12.99 -9.85
C VAL A 341 -5.27 -14.21 -10.63
N ARG A 342 -6.49 -14.72 -10.40
CA ARG A 342 -7.02 -15.87 -11.15
C ARG A 342 -6.99 -15.64 -12.65
N GLU A 343 -7.56 -14.53 -13.11
CA GLU A 343 -7.66 -14.17 -14.52
C GLU A 343 -6.27 -13.98 -15.16
N ALA A 344 -5.35 -13.33 -14.45
CA ALA A 344 -3.99 -13.10 -14.92
C ALA A 344 -3.20 -14.41 -15.02
N MET A 345 -3.30 -15.29 -14.01
CA MET A 345 -2.59 -16.57 -14.00
C MET A 345 -3.15 -17.53 -15.05
N LEU A 346 -4.48 -17.65 -15.19
CA LEU A 346 -5.11 -18.45 -16.25
C LEU A 346 -4.64 -17.99 -17.64
N THR A 347 -4.56 -16.68 -17.84
CA THR A 347 -4.04 -16.08 -19.08
C THR A 347 -2.57 -16.41 -19.30
N MET A 348 -1.74 -16.19 -18.29
CA MET A 348 -0.30 -16.48 -18.35
C MET A 348 -0.02 -17.96 -18.64
N ILE A 349 -0.76 -18.87 -18.01
CA ILE A 349 -0.63 -20.32 -18.25
C ILE A 349 -1.05 -20.66 -19.68
N ALA A 350 -2.18 -20.12 -20.17
CA ALA A 350 -2.63 -20.37 -21.54
C ALA A 350 -1.60 -19.89 -22.58
N ASP A 351 -1.00 -18.72 -22.37
CA ASP A 351 -0.01 -18.12 -23.27
C ASP A 351 1.34 -18.86 -23.27
N ASN A 352 1.68 -19.51 -22.16
CA ASN A 352 2.96 -20.18 -21.99
C ASN A 352 2.82 -21.72 -21.97
N MET A 353 1.67 -22.25 -22.39
CA MET A 353 1.35 -23.67 -22.23
C MET A 353 2.37 -24.58 -22.92
N ASP A 354 2.84 -24.23 -24.12
CA ASP A 354 3.86 -25.00 -24.84
C ASP A 354 5.21 -25.02 -24.12
N THR A 355 5.52 -23.95 -23.39
CA THR A 355 6.73 -23.87 -22.55
C THR A 355 6.56 -24.62 -21.23
N LEU A 356 5.34 -24.63 -20.67
CA LEU A 356 5.03 -25.32 -19.42
C LEU A 356 4.98 -26.85 -19.56
N ILE A 357 4.59 -27.35 -20.73
CA ILE A 357 4.58 -28.79 -21.06
C ILE A 357 5.96 -29.28 -21.54
N LYS A 358 6.99 -28.42 -21.49
CA LYS A 358 8.35 -28.80 -21.88
C LYS A 358 8.80 -30.02 -21.05
N ASP A 359 9.34 -31.02 -21.73
CA ASP A 359 9.69 -32.34 -21.20
C ASP A 359 8.50 -33.29 -20.91
N LYS A 360 7.32 -33.05 -21.51
CA LYS A 360 6.09 -33.89 -21.39
C LYS A 360 5.57 -34.04 -19.96
N LYS A 361 5.91 -33.12 -19.05
CA LYS A 361 5.35 -33.10 -17.70
C LYS A 361 4.06 -32.29 -17.69
N ASP A 362 3.06 -32.82 -17.01
CA ASP A 362 1.80 -32.12 -16.78
C ASP A 362 2.04 -31.02 -15.73
N PRO A 363 1.87 -29.72 -16.07
CA PRO A 363 2.11 -28.64 -15.12
C PRO A 363 1.09 -28.64 -13.96
N PHE A 364 -0.02 -29.38 -14.05
CA PHE A 364 -1.04 -29.52 -13.01
C PHE A 364 -0.88 -30.77 -12.14
N GLU A 365 0.15 -31.60 -12.39
CA GLU A 365 0.31 -32.92 -11.74
C GLU A 365 0.28 -32.84 -10.20
N LEU A 366 0.91 -31.81 -9.63
CA LEU A 366 0.98 -31.58 -8.18
C LEU A 366 -0.37 -31.21 -7.55
N PHE A 367 -1.35 -30.78 -8.35
CA PHE A 367 -2.64 -30.28 -7.90
C PHE A 367 -3.81 -31.17 -8.32
N LYS A 368 -3.56 -32.38 -8.84
CA LYS A 368 -4.61 -33.30 -9.32
C LYS A 368 -5.72 -33.62 -8.30
N THR A 369 -5.42 -33.54 -7.01
CA THR A 369 -6.38 -33.78 -5.92
C THR A 369 -7.10 -32.51 -5.46
N HIS A 370 -6.71 -31.33 -5.96
CA HIS A 370 -7.36 -30.07 -5.60
C HIS A 370 -8.76 -29.99 -6.25
N PRO A 371 -9.82 -29.64 -5.50
CA PRO A 371 -11.20 -29.64 -6.02
C PRO A 371 -11.37 -28.81 -7.30
N SER A 372 -10.70 -27.67 -7.38
CA SER A 372 -10.77 -26.76 -8.53
C SER A 372 -9.84 -27.13 -9.69
N CYS A 373 -9.08 -28.23 -9.61
CA CYS A 373 -8.06 -28.55 -10.60
C CYS A 373 -8.67 -28.80 -11.99
N HIS A 374 -9.73 -29.60 -12.04
CA HIS A 374 -10.45 -29.86 -13.28
C HIS A 374 -10.97 -28.56 -13.92
N ASP A 375 -11.60 -27.69 -13.12
CA ASP A 375 -12.16 -26.43 -13.61
C ASP A 375 -11.08 -25.50 -14.16
N PHE A 376 -9.95 -25.37 -13.46
CA PHE A 376 -8.82 -24.57 -13.94
C PHE A 376 -8.22 -25.11 -15.22
N ILE A 377 -8.05 -26.44 -15.35
CA ILE A 377 -7.56 -27.05 -16.59
C ILE A 377 -8.52 -26.74 -17.75
N MET A 378 -9.82 -26.94 -17.55
CA MET A 378 -10.83 -26.68 -18.58
C MET A 378 -10.84 -25.21 -19.00
N GLU A 379 -10.72 -24.29 -18.05
CA GLU A 379 -10.70 -22.87 -18.31
C GLU A 379 -9.44 -22.42 -19.07
N VAL A 380 -8.27 -22.95 -18.70
CA VAL A 380 -7.03 -22.69 -19.44
C VAL A 380 -7.14 -23.21 -20.88
N MET A 381 -7.68 -24.43 -21.08
CA MET A 381 -7.85 -24.99 -22.41
C MET A 381 -8.83 -24.18 -23.27
N ARG A 382 -9.94 -23.70 -22.69
CA ARG A 382 -10.87 -22.79 -23.39
C ARG A 382 -10.18 -21.52 -23.85
N ARG A 383 -9.38 -20.89 -22.99
CA ARG A 383 -8.63 -19.66 -23.33
C ARG A 383 -7.61 -19.89 -24.42
N ARG A 384 -6.95 -21.04 -24.39
CA ARG A 384 -6.00 -21.44 -25.44
C ARG A 384 -6.70 -21.60 -26.79
N VAL A 385 -7.84 -22.29 -26.83
CA VAL A 385 -8.63 -22.48 -28.06
C VAL A 385 -9.18 -21.15 -28.59
N ALA A 386 -9.66 -20.26 -27.73
CA ALA A 386 -10.19 -18.95 -28.14
C ALA A 386 -9.13 -18.01 -28.74
N ARG A 387 -7.84 -18.33 -28.60
CA ARG A 387 -6.71 -17.53 -29.10
C ARG A 387 -6.02 -18.14 -30.33
N ALA A 388 -6.27 -19.41 -30.62
CA ALA A 388 -5.81 -20.10 -31.82
C ALA A 388 -6.80 -19.86 -32.98
#